data_AF-A0A0Q4J7V1-F1
#
_entry.id   AF-A0A0Q4J7V1-F1
#
_cell.length_a   1.000
_cell.length_b   1.000
_cell.length_c   1.000
_cell.angle_alpha   90.00
_cell.angle_beta   90.00
_cell.angle_gamma   90.00
#
_symmetry.space_group_name_H-M   'P 1'
#
loop_
_entity.id
_entity.type
_entity.pdbx_description
1 polymer ?
#
loop_
_entity_poly.entity_id
_entity_poly.type
_entity_poly.pdbx_seq_one_letter_code
_entity_poly.pdbx_strand_id
1 'polypeptide(L)'
;MLKKQAVPALLLLLASACIPNTALDRGAIRSAIEASVSVEGAPITIKRIVISGDYALGIFDQGGQQNDILLARRGRRWSMMLCATAPIRDRGELLRAGVPWFAAEMLAKQVAEPE
;
A
#
# COMPACT_ATOMS: atom_id res chain seq x y z
N MET A 1 60.41 -9.03 -12.60
CA MET A 1 59.51 -9.21 -13.76
C MET A 1 58.08 -9.06 -13.28
N LEU A 2 57.43 -7.93 -13.59
CA LEU A 2 56.10 -7.56 -13.08
C LEU A 2 55.04 -8.05 -14.08
N LYS A 3 54.29 -9.10 -13.74
CA LYS A 3 53.18 -9.60 -14.57
C LYS A 3 52.00 -8.63 -14.45
N LYS A 4 51.70 -7.93 -15.55
CA LYS A 4 50.46 -7.13 -15.69
C LYS A 4 49.27 -8.08 -15.65
N GLN A 5 48.49 -8.05 -14.56
CA GLN A 5 47.20 -8.72 -14.52
C GLN A 5 46.18 -7.82 -15.22
N ALA A 6 45.66 -8.30 -16.35
CA ALA A 6 44.52 -7.69 -17.00
C ALA A 6 43.30 -7.87 -16.10
N VAL A 7 42.75 -6.77 -15.60
CA VAL A 7 41.47 -6.75 -14.90
C VAL A 7 40.39 -6.90 -15.98
N PRO A 8 39.64 -8.02 -16.03
CA PRO A 8 38.50 -8.08 -16.92
C PRO A 8 37.45 -7.14 -16.35
N ALA A 9 37.05 -6.14 -17.13
CA ALA A 9 35.93 -5.27 -16.84
C ALA A 9 34.65 -6.11 -16.81
N LEU A 10 34.38 -6.70 -15.65
CA LEU A 10 33.11 -7.35 -15.35
C LEU A 10 32.05 -6.26 -15.28
N LEU A 11 31.31 -6.08 -16.38
CA LEU A 11 30.09 -5.29 -16.41
C LEU A 11 29.12 -5.86 -15.35
N LEU A 12 29.11 -5.25 -14.16
CA LEU A 12 28.03 -5.33 -13.21
C LEU A 12 26.81 -4.63 -13.85
N LEU A 13 26.05 -5.39 -14.65
CA LEU A 13 24.67 -5.09 -14.94
C LEU A 13 23.95 -5.04 -13.59
N LEU A 14 23.76 -3.83 -13.07
CA LEU A 14 22.84 -3.54 -11.99
C LEU A 14 21.45 -3.93 -12.50
N ALA A 15 21.08 -5.20 -12.31
CA ALA A 15 19.70 -5.61 -12.26
C ALA A 15 19.08 -4.84 -11.10
N SER A 16 18.60 -3.64 -11.39
CA SER A 16 17.72 -2.87 -10.53
C SER A 16 16.44 -3.68 -10.42
N ALA A 17 16.48 -4.70 -9.57
CA ALA A 17 15.31 -5.47 -9.19
C ALA A 17 14.25 -4.44 -8.78
N CYS A 18 13.04 -4.62 -9.28
CA CYS A 18 11.86 -3.84 -8.96
C CYS A 18 11.55 -3.96 -7.47
N ILE A 19 12.33 -3.32 -6.61
CA ILE A 19 12.04 -3.22 -5.19
C ILE A 19 10.84 -2.28 -5.10
N PRO A 20 9.68 -2.76 -4.61
CA PRO A 20 8.52 -1.91 -4.43
C PRO A 20 8.90 -0.76 -3.50
N ASN A 21 8.81 0.47 -4.02
CA ASN A 21 9.11 1.64 -3.22
C ASN A 21 7.87 2.02 -2.42
N THR A 22 7.83 1.56 -1.17
CA THR A 22 6.69 1.76 -0.26
C THR A 22 6.38 3.24 0.01
N ALA A 23 7.36 4.14 -0.10
CA ALA A 23 7.14 5.57 0.03
C ALA A 23 6.41 6.16 -1.21
N LEU A 24 6.81 5.74 -2.42
CA LEU A 24 6.08 6.11 -3.64
C LEU A 24 4.67 5.50 -3.66
N ASP A 25 4.52 4.26 -3.19
CA ASP A 25 3.21 3.61 -3.07
C ASP A 25 2.29 4.39 -2.10
N ARG A 26 2.80 4.87 -0.96
CA ARG A 26 1.99 5.69 -0.01
C ARG A 26 1.42 6.95 -0.66
N GLY A 27 2.20 7.66 -1.46
CA GLY A 27 1.72 8.83 -2.19
C GLY A 27 0.62 8.47 -3.19
N ALA A 28 0.84 7.42 -4.00
CA ALA A 28 -0.15 6.97 -4.98
C ALA A 28 -1.44 6.45 -4.32
N ILE A 29 -1.33 5.75 -3.19
CA ILE A 29 -2.48 5.28 -2.41
C ILE A 29 -3.25 6.47 -1.84
N ARG A 30 -2.55 7.47 -1.26
CA ARG A 30 -3.18 8.69 -0.75
C ARG A 30 -4.00 9.38 -1.85
N SER A 31 -3.41 9.59 -3.01
CA SER A 31 -4.13 10.18 -4.15
C SER A 31 -5.30 9.33 -4.62
N ALA A 32 -5.17 8.00 -4.58
CA ALA A 32 -6.27 7.10 -4.93
C ALA A 32 -7.43 7.16 -3.91
N ILE A 33 -7.13 7.28 -2.61
CA ILE A 33 -8.14 7.49 -1.56
C ILE A 33 -8.85 8.82 -1.80
N GLU A 34 -8.09 9.91 -1.90
CA GLU A 34 -8.63 11.26 -2.15
C GLU A 34 -9.52 11.28 -3.39
N ALA A 35 -9.10 10.66 -4.49
CA ALA A 35 -9.90 10.56 -5.71
C ALA A 35 -11.16 9.68 -5.56
N SER A 36 -11.17 8.73 -4.63
CA SER A 36 -12.29 7.78 -4.46
C SER A 36 -13.39 8.31 -3.54
N VAL A 37 -13.06 9.11 -2.53
CA VAL A 37 -13.99 9.48 -1.45
C VAL A 37 -14.14 10.98 -1.19
N SER A 38 -13.33 11.83 -1.85
CA SER A 38 -13.49 13.28 -1.67
C SER A 38 -14.77 13.76 -2.32
N VAL A 39 -15.54 14.53 -1.55
CA VAL A 39 -16.76 15.22 -1.97
C VAL A 39 -16.65 16.69 -1.57
N GLU A 40 -17.18 17.58 -2.41
CA GLU A 40 -17.15 19.01 -2.16
C GLU A 40 -17.84 19.34 -0.82
N GLY A 41 -17.20 20.17 -0.01
CA GLY A 41 -17.70 20.55 1.32
C GLY A 41 -17.51 19.50 2.43
N ALA A 42 -16.98 18.31 2.13
CA ALA A 42 -16.73 17.24 3.11
C ALA A 42 -15.28 16.73 3.00
N PRO A 43 -14.30 17.49 3.55
CA PRO A 43 -12.89 17.13 3.47
C PRO A 43 -12.60 15.84 4.24
N ILE A 44 -11.61 15.09 3.76
CA ILE A 44 -11.13 13.88 4.42
C ILE A 44 -9.78 14.10 5.10
N THR A 45 -9.55 13.42 6.20
CA THR A 45 -8.24 13.32 6.84
C THR A 45 -7.80 11.88 6.88
N ILE A 46 -6.85 11.50 6.02
CA ILE A 46 -6.23 10.18 6.05
C ILE A 46 -5.33 10.10 7.28
N LYS A 47 -5.64 9.18 8.19
CA LYS A 47 -4.92 8.93 9.44
C LYS A 47 -3.79 7.96 9.22
N ARG A 48 -4.07 6.84 8.55
CA ARG A 48 -3.14 5.73 8.42
C ARG A 48 -3.26 5.06 7.07
N ILE A 49 -2.13 4.57 6.55
CA ILE A 49 -2.05 3.71 5.37
C ILE A 49 -1.12 2.54 5.71
N VAL A 50 -1.64 1.32 5.70
CA VAL A 50 -0.85 0.08 5.80
C VAL A 50 -0.85 -0.64 4.46
N ILE A 51 0.27 -1.29 4.11
CA ILE A 51 0.50 -1.86 2.79
C ILE A 51 1.02 -3.29 2.93
N SER A 52 0.51 -4.20 2.11
CA SER A 52 1.04 -5.54 1.94
C SER A 52 0.96 -5.96 0.48
N GLY A 53 2.12 -5.97 -0.21
CA GLY A 53 2.21 -6.29 -1.63
C GLY A 53 1.33 -5.37 -2.48
N ASP A 54 0.35 -5.96 -3.16
CA ASP A 54 -0.59 -5.26 -4.04
C ASP A 54 -1.89 -4.81 -3.32
N TYR A 55 -1.91 -4.82 -1.99
CA TYR A 55 -3.09 -4.44 -1.20
C TYR A 55 -2.73 -3.37 -0.18
N ALA A 56 -3.66 -2.45 0.06
CA ALA A 56 -3.51 -1.40 1.04
C ALA A 56 -4.82 -1.15 1.78
N LEU A 57 -4.72 -0.84 3.08
CA LEU A 57 -5.83 -0.42 3.91
C LEU A 57 -5.55 1.01 4.40
N GLY A 58 -6.44 1.93 4.02
CA GLY A 58 -6.44 3.31 4.50
C GLY A 58 -7.49 3.51 5.58
N ILE A 59 -7.15 4.25 6.62
CA ILE A 59 -8.08 4.73 7.65
C ILE A 59 -8.18 6.24 7.49
N PHE A 60 -9.40 6.77 7.38
CA PHE A 60 -9.63 8.20 7.21
C PHE A 60 -10.87 8.68 7.95
N ASP A 61 -10.84 9.95 8.37
CA ASP A 61 -12.01 10.63 8.91
C ASP A 61 -12.68 11.47 7.83
N GLN A 62 -14.01 11.47 7.80
CA GLN A 62 -14.83 12.36 6.98
C GLN A 62 -16.08 12.75 7.77
N GLY A 63 -16.30 14.05 7.96
CA GLY A 63 -17.48 14.54 8.71
C GLY A 63 -17.58 14.03 10.16
N GLY A 64 -16.44 13.74 10.81
CA GLY A 64 -16.38 13.17 12.16
C GLY A 64 -16.62 11.66 12.24
N GLN A 65 -16.87 11.00 11.11
CA GLN A 65 -16.93 9.55 11.02
C GLN A 65 -15.58 9.00 10.56
N GLN A 66 -15.05 8.01 11.29
CA GLN A 66 -13.91 7.23 10.84
C GLN A 66 -14.39 6.14 9.88
N ASN A 67 -13.67 5.99 8.77
CA ASN A 67 -13.95 5.06 7.69
C ASN A 67 -12.68 4.31 7.31
N ASP A 68 -12.89 3.14 6.73
CA ASP A 68 -11.83 2.31 6.18
C ASP A 68 -12.01 2.19 4.66
N ILE A 69 -10.90 2.18 3.93
CA ILE A 69 -10.87 1.96 2.49
C ILE A 69 -9.81 0.93 2.14
N LEU A 70 -10.26 -0.15 1.49
CA LEU A 70 -9.40 -1.20 0.97
C LEU A 70 -9.11 -0.91 -0.51
N LEU A 71 -7.84 -0.97 -0.89
CA LEU A 71 -7.38 -0.79 -2.26
C LEU A 71 -6.59 -2.00 -2.73
N ALA A 72 -6.67 -2.26 -4.04
CA ALA A 72 -5.76 -3.17 -4.73
C ALA A 72 -5.00 -2.46 -5.85
N ARG A 73 -3.75 -2.88 -6.05
CA ARG A 73 -2.93 -2.48 -7.18
C ARG A 73 -3.23 -3.36 -8.38
N ARG A 74 -3.52 -2.72 -9.51
CA ARG A 74 -3.66 -3.35 -10.83
C ARG A 74 -2.67 -2.66 -11.77
N GLY A 75 -1.56 -3.34 -12.08
CA GLY A 75 -0.43 -2.72 -12.77
C GLY A 75 0.18 -1.61 -11.93
N ARG A 76 0.21 -0.37 -12.45
CA ARG A 76 0.76 0.81 -11.74
C ARG A 76 -0.29 1.62 -10.98
N ARG A 77 -1.55 1.18 -10.95
CA ARG A 77 -2.66 1.98 -10.41
C ARG A 77 -3.28 1.29 -9.20
N TRP A 78 -3.46 2.06 -8.13
CA TRP A 78 -4.27 1.69 -6.98
C TRP A 78 -5.73 2.03 -7.25
N SER A 79 -6.64 1.09 -6.97
CA SER A 79 -8.08 1.31 -7.11
C SER A 79 -8.81 0.79 -5.87
N MET A 80 -9.83 1.52 -5.44
CA MET A 80 -10.71 1.11 -4.35
C MET A 80 -11.39 -0.24 -4.67
N MET A 81 -11.31 -1.16 -3.72
CA MET A 81 -12.09 -2.40 -3.70
C MET A 81 -13.35 -2.25 -2.85
N LEU A 82 -13.19 -1.62 -1.69
CA LEU A 82 -14.25 -1.48 -0.69
C LEU A 82 -14.01 -0.20 0.11
N CYS A 83 -15.08 0.52 0.42
CA CYS A 83 -15.10 1.58 1.42
C CYS A 83 -16.18 1.23 2.44
N ALA A 84 -15.87 1.34 3.72
CA ALA A 84 -16.76 0.93 4.80
C ALA A 84 -16.73 1.95 5.95
N THR A 85 -17.90 2.20 6.52
CA THR A 85 -18.06 2.99 7.75
C THR A 85 -17.79 2.14 9.00
N ALA A 86 -17.98 0.83 8.90
CA ALA A 86 -17.52 -0.13 9.89
C ALA A 86 -16.06 -0.51 9.62
N PRO A 87 -15.25 -0.76 10.66
CA PRO A 87 -13.87 -1.22 10.48
C PRO A 87 -13.79 -2.49 9.62
N ILE A 88 -12.81 -2.56 8.72
CA ILE A 88 -12.44 -3.76 7.94
C ILE A 88 -10.99 -4.11 8.21
N ARG A 89 -10.69 -4.43 9.48
CA ARG A 89 -9.32 -4.46 10.02
C ARG A 89 -8.89 -5.84 10.46
N ASP A 90 -9.83 -6.76 10.66
CA ASP A 90 -9.49 -8.13 10.98
C ASP A 90 -9.23 -8.96 9.72
N ARG A 91 -8.45 -10.03 9.88
CA ARG A 91 -8.06 -10.92 8.79
C ARG A 91 -9.28 -11.52 8.07
N GLY A 92 -10.33 -11.87 8.80
CA GLY A 92 -11.55 -12.48 8.26
C GLY A 92 -12.35 -11.51 7.38
N GLU A 93 -12.47 -10.26 7.79
CA GLU A 93 -13.08 -9.19 6.97
C GLU A 93 -12.31 -8.96 5.67
N LEU A 94 -10.98 -8.86 5.76
CA LEU A 94 -10.10 -8.67 4.60
C LEU A 94 -10.18 -9.86 3.63
N LEU A 95 -10.21 -11.10 4.15
CA LEU A 95 -10.40 -12.30 3.34
C LEU A 95 -11.75 -12.30 2.62
N ARG A 96 -12.84 -11.94 3.31
CA ARG A 96 -14.18 -11.83 2.71
C ARG A 96 -14.25 -10.75 1.63
N ALA A 97 -13.48 -9.67 1.79
CA ALA A 97 -13.33 -8.62 0.79
C ALA A 97 -12.48 -9.03 -0.43
N GLY A 98 -11.90 -10.23 -0.44
CA GLY A 98 -11.12 -10.77 -1.56
C GLY A 98 -9.62 -10.49 -1.48
N VAL A 99 -9.10 -10.10 -0.31
CA VAL A 99 -7.65 -10.00 -0.08
C VAL A 99 -7.05 -11.40 0.10
N PRO A 100 -5.96 -11.76 -0.60
CA PRO A 100 -5.26 -13.02 -0.41
C PRO A 100 -4.74 -13.18 1.03
N TRP A 101 -4.71 -14.42 1.51
CA TRP A 101 -4.42 -14.75 2.91
C TRP A 101 -3.21 -14.03 3.51
N PHE A 102 -2.06 -14.08 2.81
CA PHE A 102 -0.84 -13.43 3.29
C PHE A 102 -0.99 -11.90 3.43
N ALA A 103 -1.62 -11.25 2.44
CA ALA A 103 -1.84 -9.82 2.50
C ALA A 103 -2.84 -9.45 3.61
N ALA A 104 -3.90 -10.24 3.77
CA ALA A 104 -4.90 -10.04 4.82
C ALA A 104 -4.28 -10.15 6.23
N GLU A 105 -3.43 -11.17 6.46
CA GLU A 105 -2.71 -11.35 7.72
C GLU A 105 -1.77 -10.17 8.01
N MET A 106 -0.98 -9.76 7.03
CA MET A 106 -0.02 -8.67 7.20
C MET A 106 -0.68 -7.31 7.41
N LEU A 107 -1.80 -7.03 6.74
CA LEU A 107 -2.56 -5.80 6.94
C LEU A 107 -3.19 -5.77 8.34
N ALA A 108 -3.83 -6.87 8.75
CA ALA A 108 -4.44 -6.99 10.08
C ALA A 108 -3.40 -6.85 11.21
N LYS A 109 -2.19 -7.41 11.03
CA LYS A 109 -1.11 -7.25 12.00
C LYS A 109 -0.64 -5.79 12.08
N GLN A 110 -0.32 -5.18 10.93
CA GLN A 110 0.18 -3.81 10.90
C GLN A 110 -0.83 -2.81 11.48
N VAL A 111 -2.11 -2.96 11.18
CA VAL A 111 -3.14 -2.02 11.67
C VAL A 111 -3.37 -2.13 13.19
N ALA A 112 -3.08 -3.29 13.78
CA ALA A 112 -3.16 -3.51 15.23
C ALA A 112 -1.93 -2.96 15.97
N GLU A 113 -0.81 -2.74 15.29
CA GLU A 113 0.36 -2.11 15.88
C GLU A 113 0.07 -0.62 16.15
N PRO A 114 0.41 -0.08 17.32
CA PRO A 114 0.34 1.36 17.57
C PRO A 114 1.28 2.11 16.61
N GLU A 115 0.91 3.35 16.25
CA GLU A 115 1.77 4.24 15.44
C GLU A 115 2.95 4.81 16.23
#